data_AF-A0A220IED3-F1
#
_entry.id   AF-A0A220IED3-F1
#
_cell.length_a   1.000
_cell.length_b   1.000
_cell.length_c   1.000
_cell.angle_alpha   90.00
_cell.angle_beta   90.00
_cell.angle_gamma   90.00
#
_symmetry.space_group_name_H-M   'P 1'
#
loop_
_entity.id
_entity.type
_entity.pdbx_description
1 polymer ?
#
loop_
_entity_poly.entity_id
_entity_poly.type
_entity_poly.pdbx_seq_one_letter_code
_entity_poly.pdbx_strand_id
1 'polypeptide(L)'
;DFNRFGRTYQVNVQAEQQFRLEPEQIGQLKVRNNLGEMVPLASFIKVSDTSGPDRVMHYNGFITAELNGAPAAGYSSGQAQAAIEKLLKEELPNGMTYEWTELTYQQILAGNTALFVFPLCVLLAFLVLAAQYESWSLPLAVILIVPMTLLSAITGVILAGSDNNIFTQIGLIVLVGLACKNAILIVEFAKDK
;
A
#
# COMPACT_ATOMS: atom_id res chain seq x y z
N ASP A 1 -35.67 17.66 16.71
CA ASP A 1 -35.76 17.92 15.26
C ASP A 1 -37.12 18.52 14.90
N PHE A 2 -37.18 19.31 13.84
CA PHE A 2 -38.44 19.85 13.33
C PHE A 2 -38.48 19.76 11.81
N ASN A 3 -39.66 19.54 11.23
CA ASN A 3 -39.84 19.42 9.79
C ASN A 3 -40.24 20.76 9.19
N ARG A 4 -39.54 21.21 8.15
CA ARG A 4 -39.89 22.41 7.39
C ARG A 4 -39.49 22.22 5.92
N PHE A 5 -40.30 22.70 4.98
CA PHE A 5 -39.99 22.60 3.54
C PHE A 5 -39.68 21.17 3.04
N GLY A 6 -40.31 20.14 3.64
CA GLY A 6 -40.09 18.74 3.26
C GLY A 6 -38.75 18.15 3.71
N ARG A 7 -38.04 18.81 4.63
CA ARG A 7 -36.80 18.33 5.23
C ARG A 7 -36.88 18.38 6.75
N THR A 8 -36.29 17.38 7.39
CA THR A 8 -36.11 17.34 8.84
C THR A 8 -34.83 18.08 9.22
N TYR A 9 -34.95 19.07 10.09
CA TYR A 9 -33.83 19.86 10.62
C TYR A 9 -33.54 19.47 12.06
N GLN A 10 -32.26 19.33 12.38
CA GLN A 10 -31.80 19.14 13.74
C GLN A 10 -31.92 20.46 14.52
N VAL A 11 -32.38 20.39 15.77
CA VAL A 11 -32.44 21.55 16.68
C VAL A 11 -31.37 21.36 17.75
N ASN A 12 -30.31 22.17 17.68
CA ASN A 12 -29.23 22.18 18.65
C ASN A 12 -29.35 23.43 19.52
N VAL A 13 -29.34 23.26 20.84
CA VAL A 13 -29.31 24.34 21.81
C VAL A 13 -27.89 24.47 22.36
N GLN A 14 -27.33 25.68 22.29
CA GLN A 14 -25.99 25.96 22.77
C GLN A 14 -25.94 27.36 23.38
N ALA A 15 -25.10 27.56 24.39
CA ALA A 15 -24.84 28.88 24.96
C ALA A 15 -24.16 29.80 23.91
N GLU A 16 -24.44 31.10 23.99
CA GLU A 16 -23.76 32.09 23.13
C GLU A 16 -22.24 32.05 23.36
N GLN A 17 -21.49 32.41 22.31
CA GLN A 17 -20.03 32.31 22.28
C GLN A 17 -19.35 33.01 23.47
N GLN A 18 -19.84 34.18 23.87
CA GLN A 18 -19.28 34.98 24.97
C GLN A 18 -19.25 34.27 26.33
N PHE A 19 -20.08 33.22 26.52
CA PHE A 19 -20.17 32.46 27.78
C PHE A 19 -19.44 31.11 27.73
N ARG A 20 -18.58 30.86 26.73
CA ARG A 20 -17.85 29.59 26.55
C ARG A 20 -16.42 29.75 26.01
N LEU A 21 -15.79 30.90 26.26
CA LEU A 21 -14.41 31.18 25.85
C LEU A 21 -13.40 30.71 26.90
N GLU A 22 -13.74 30.84 28.17
CA GLU A 22 -12.83 30.60 29.29
C GLU A 22 -13.32 29.43 30.16
N PRO A 23 -12.41 28.56 30.66
CA PRO A 23 -12.77 27.44 31.53
C PRO A 23 -13.56 27.86 32.78
N GLU A 24 -13.30 29.04 33.34
CA GLU A 24 -13.96 29.61 34.51
C GLU A 24 -15.46 29.83 34.29
N GLN A 25 -15.88 30.04 33.03
CA GLN A 25 -17.28 30.27 32.67
C GLN A 25 -18.14 29.00 32.83
N ILE A 26 -17.52 27.81 32.75
CA ILE A 26 -18.20 26.54 33.02
C ILE A 26 -18.78 26.54 34.44
N GLY A 27 -18.02 27.08 35.40
CA GLY A 27 -18.43 27.15 36.80
C GLY A 27 -19.61 28.09 37.06
N GLN A 28 -19.83 29.08 36.19
CA GLN A 28 -20.90 30.08 36.32
C GLN A 28 -22.27 29.58 35.85
N LEU A 29 -22.29 28.49 35.07
CA LEU A 29 -23.54 27.85 34.66
C LEU A 29 -24.30 27.38 35.89
N LYS A 30 -25.61 27.59 35.91
CA LYS A 30 -26.46 27.27 37.06
C LYS A 30 -27.43 26.16 36.72
N VAL A 31 -27.59 25.23 37.65
CA VAL A 31 -28.58 24.15 37.58
C VAL A 31 -29.56 24.27 38.74
N ARG A 32 -30.80 23.85 38.52
CA ARG A 32 -31.84 23.92 39.54
C ARG A 32 -31.75 22.71 40.48
N ASN A 33 -31.76 22.92 41.79
CA ASN A 33 -31.84 21.85 42.78
C ASN A 33 -33.29 21.40 43.04
N ASN A 34 -33.49 20.35 43.84
CA ASN A 34 -34.83 19.83 44.19
C ASN A 34 -35.69 20.83 45.00
N LEU A 35 -35.06 21.85 45.61
CA LEU A 35 -35.72 22.92 46.34
C LEU A 35 -36.09 24.10 45.43
N GLY A 36 -35.78 24.03 44.13
CA GLY A 36 -36.07 25.08 43.15
C GLY A 36 -35.01 26.18 43.06
N GLU A 37 -33.94 26.12 43.84
CA GLU A 37 -32.86 27.11 43.86
C GLU A 37 -31.86 26.88 42.73
N MET A 38 -31.26 27.95 42.23
CA MET A 38 -30.23 27.89 41.18
C MET A 38 -28.83 27.81 41.81
N VAL A 39 -28.16 26.69 41.62
CA VAL A 39 -26.83 26.43 42.18
C VAL A 39 -25.79 26.45 41.05
N PRO A 40 -24.67 27.19 41.18
CA PRO A 40 -23.61 27.20 40.18
C PRO A 40 -22.87 25.86 40.12
N LEU A 41 -22.44 25.44 38.92
CA LEU A 41 -21.68 24.20 38.71
C LEU A 41 -20.36 24.18 39.51
N ALA A 42 -19.75 25.35 39.73
CA ALA A 42 -18.53 25.48 40.54
C ALA A 42 -18.67 24.95 41.98
N SER A 43 -19.90 24.83 42.51
CA SER A 43 -20.12 24.31 43.87
C SER A 43 -19.81 22.80 44.01
N PHE A 44 -19.73 22.05 42.91
CA PHE A 44 -19.53 20.60 42.96
C PHE A 44 -18.68 20.03 41.80
N ILE A 45 -18.20 20.87 40.87
CA ILE A 45 -17.30 20.46 39.77
C ILE A 45 -15.98 21.21 39.90
N LYS A 46 -14.86 20.52 39.63
CA LYS A 46 -13.53 21.12 39.51
C LYS A 46 -13.06 20.97 38.07
N VAL A 47 -12.71 22.09 37.44
CA VAL A 47 -12.12 22.12 36.09
C VAL A 47 -10.60 22.11 36.21
N SER A 48 -9.93 21.33 35.36
CA SER A 48 -8.47 21.24 35.31
C SER A 48 -8.01 21.06 33.88
N ASP A 49 -6.95 21.76 33.50
CA ASP A 49 -6.33 21.59 32.19
C ASP A 49 -5.58 20.26 32.11
N THR A 50 -5.72 19.60 30.97
CA THR A 50 -5.01 18.36 30.64
C THR A 50 -4.73 18.32 29.15
N SER A 51 -3.72 17.57 28.75
CA SER A 51 -3.36 17.33 27.36
C SER A 51 -3.68 15.90 26.98
N GLY A 52 -4.34 15.69 25.84
CA GLY A 52 -4.61 14.38 25.28
C GLY A 52 -4.66 14.45 23.75
N PRO A 53 -4.55 13.30 23.08
CA PRO A 53 -4.74 13.24 21.64
C PRO A 53 -6.21 13.55 21.29
N ASP A 54 -6.42 14.39 20.27
CA ASP A 54 -7.76 14.68 19.72
C ASP A 54 -8.41 13.41 19.13
N ARG A 55 -7.58 12.51 18.62
CA ARG A 55 -8.00 11.25 18.02
C ARG A 55 -7.04 10.11 18.39
N VAL A 56 -7.61 8.97 18.76
CA VAL A 56 -6.87 7.73 19.01
C VAL A 56 -7.14 6.76 17.86
N MET A 57 -6.15 6.58 17.00
CA MET A 57 -6.24 5.68 15.84
C MET A 57 -6.12 4.23 16.29
N HIS A 58 -6.90 3.35 15.65
CA HIS A 58 -6.84 1.92 15.89
C HIS A 58 -6.70 1.18 14.58
N TYR A 59 -5.83 0.17 14.56
CA TYR A 59 -5.64 -0.73 13.42
C TYR A 59 -5.61 -2.16 13.93
N ASN A 60 -6.40 -3.04 13.31
CA ASN A 60 -6.62 -4.43 13.76
C ASN A 60 -6.98 -4.56 15.26
N GLY A 61 -7.68 -3.57 15.82
CA GLY A 61 -8.11 -3.56 17.22
C GLY A 61 -7.06 -3.06 18.22
N PHE A 62 -5.87 -2.69 17.77
CA PHE A 62 -4.81 -2.11 18.61
C PHE A 62 -4.71 -0.60 18.41
N ILE A 63 -4.36 0.15 19.47
CA ILE A 63 -4.02 1.57 19.35
C ILE A 63 -2.77 1.66 18.49
N THR A 64 -2.81 2.50 17.46
CA THR A 64 -1.73 2.62 16.48
C THR A 64 -1.41 4.07 16.15
N ALA A 65 -0.17 4.29 15.72
CA ALA A 65 0.26 5.53 15.11
C ALA A 65 0.45 5.27 13.61
N GLU A 66 -0.23 6.06 12.80
CA GLU A 66 -0.11 5.97 11.34
C GLU A 66 1.19 6.66 10.89
N LEU A 67 1.98 5.95 10.08
CA LEU A 67 3.20 6.48 9.49
C LEU A 67 3.05 6.48 7.97
N ASN A 68 3.15 7.66 7.37
CA ASN A 68 3.11 7.84 5.93
C ASN A 68 4.45 8.39 5.42
N GLY A 69 4.90 7.88 4.28
CA GLY A 69 6.15 8.29 3.67
C GLY A 69 6.26 7.82 2.23
N ALA A 70 7.11 8.50 1.46
CA ALA A 70 7.45 8.15 0.10
C ALA A 70 8.96 7.86 0.00
N PRO A 71 9.40 7.01 -0.95
CA PRO A 71 10.81 6.83 -1.21
C PRO A 71 11.48 8.14 -1.63
N ALA A 72 12.74 8.32 -1.24
CA ALA A 72 13.56 9.42 -1.72
C ALA A 72 13.81 9.30 -3.23
N ALA A 73 14.11 10.43 -3.89
CA ALA A 73 14.38 10.44 -5.34
C ALA A 73 15.52 9.47 -5.69
N GLY A 74 15.29 8.60 -6.69
CA GLY A 74 16.25 7.58 -7.13
C GLY A 74 16.23 6.28 -6.34
N TYR A 75 15.33 6.12 -5.36
CA TYR A 75 15.13 4.88 -4.63
C TYR A 75 13.77 4.25 -4.96
N SER A 76 13.74 2.92 -5.03
CA SER A 76 12.51 2.18 -5.25
C SER A 76 11.70 2.05 -3.95
N SER A 77 10.40 1.81 -4.08
CA SER A 77 9.51 1.55 -2.94
C SER A 77 9.96 0.33 -2.12
N GLY A 78 10.52 -0.70 -2.76
CA GLY A 78 11.08 -1.87 -2.05
C GLY A 78 12.32 -1.53 -1.22
N GLN A 79 13.17 -0.62 -1.68
CA GLN A 79 14.34 -0.15 -0.92
C GLN A 79 13.91 0.69 0.29
N ALA A 80 12.94 1.59 0.11
CA ALA A 80 12.39 2.37 1.21
C ALA A 80 11.72 1.48 2.26
N GLN A 81 10.96 0.46 1.82
CA GLN A 81 10.37 -0.54 2.70
C GLN A 81 11.45 -1.25 3.54
N ALA A 82 12.50 -1.76 2.89
CA ALA A 82 13.59 -2.46 3.58
C ALA A 82 14.33 -1.56 4.59
N ALA A 83 14.51 -0.27 4.26
CA ALA A 83 15.12 0.70 5.16
C ALA A 83 14.25 0.97 6.40
N ILE A 84 12.94 1.15 6.21
CA ILE A 84 12.00 1.34 7.31
C ILE A 84 11.88 0.08 8.17
N GLU A 85 11.81 -1.11 7.57
CA GLU A 85 11.79 -2.37 8.34
C GLU A 85 13.05 -2.55 9.19
N LYS A 86 14.21 -2.14 8.68
CA LYS A 86 15.46 -2.16 9.45
C LYS A 86 15.38 -1.20 10.64
N LEU A 87 14.97 0.04 10.41
CA LEU A 87 14.83 1.05 11.46
C LEU A 87 13.83 0.62 12.54
N LEU A 88 12.67 0.10 12.12
CA LEU A 88 11.65 -0.39 13.04
C LEU A 88 12.17 -1.56 13.87
N LYS A 89 12.96 -2.48 13.30
CA LYS A 89 13.56 -3.57 14.10
C LYS A 89 14.57 -3.11 15.14
N GLU A 90 15.27 -2.01 14.88
CA GLU A 90 16.31 -1.48 15.77
C GLU A 90 15.73 -0.58 16.87
N GLU A 91 14.73 0.24 16.54
CA GLU A 91 14.21 1.29 17.42
C GLU A 91 12.87 0.96 18.10
N LEU A 92 12.13 -0.08 17.67
CA LEU A 92 10.87 -0.41 18.33
C LEU A 92 11.10 -0.95 19.75
N PRO A 93 10.38 -0.40 20.75
CA PRO A 93 10.30 -1.01 22.07
C PRO A 93 9.66 -2.39 22.03
N ASN A 94 10.08 -3.26 22.95
CA ASN A 94 9.44 -4.56 23.15
C ASN A 94 7.94 -4.40 23.43
N GLY A 95 7.10 -5.10 22.67
CA GLY A 95 5.64 -5.06 22.80
C GLY A 95 4.93 -4.16 21.80
N MET A 96 5.67 -3.37 21.00
CA MET A 96 5.13 -2.76 19.80
C MET A 96 5.34 -3.69 18.60
N THR A 97 4.47 -3.57 17.61
CA THR A 97 4.64 -4.21 16.30
C THR A 97 4.31 -3.19 15.22
N TYR A 98 4.76 -3.46 13.99
CA TYR A 98 4.36 -2.69 12.83
C TYR A 98 3.62 -3.60 11.86
N GLU A 99 2.74 -3.01 11.06
CA GLU A 99 2.04 -3.68 9.99
C GLU A 99 1.97 -2.75 8.79
N TRP A 100 2.25 -3.28 7.60
CA TRP A 100 2.08 -2.54 6.35
C TRP A 100 0.61 -2.56 5.95
N THR A 101 0.12 -1.46 5.41
CA THR A 101 -1.27 -1.33 4.94
C THR A 101 -1.34 -0.87 3.47
N GLU A 102 -2.56 -0.78 2.95
CA GLU A 102 -2.88 -0.21 1.63
C GLU A 102 -2.01 -0.77 0.49
N LEU A 103 -1.32 0.12 -0.24
CA LEU A 103 -0.55 -0.22 -1.43
C LEU A 103 0.66 -1.09 -1.09
N THR A 104 1.37 -0.78 0.00
CA THR A 104 2.55 -1.56 0.41
C THR A 104 2.13 -2.95 0.84
N TYR A 105 0.99 -3.09 1.52
CA TYR A 105 0.43 -4.41 1.85
C TYR A 105 0.10 -5.22 0.59
N GLN A 106 -0.55 -4.61 -0.40
CA GLN A 106 -0.81 -5.26 -1.68
C GLN A 106 0.47 -5.64 -2.43
N GLN A 107 1.51 -4.79 -2.39
CA GLN A 107 2.80 -5.08 -2.99
C GLN A 107 3.48 -6.28 -2.31
N ILE A 108 3.40 -6.39 -0.97
CA ILE A 108 3.93 -7.52 -0.22
C ILE A 108 3.15 -8.81 -0.53
N LEU A 109 1.82 -8.74 -0.58
CA LEU A 109 0.96 -9.88 -0.91
C LEU A 109 1.16 -10.37 -2.34
N ALA A 110 1.20 -9.45 -3.31
CA ALA A 110 1.51 -9.79 -4.69
C ALA A 110 2.92 -10.38 -4.81
N GLY A 111 3.83 -9.93 -3.96
CA GLY A 111 5.16 -10.50 -3.77
C GLY A 111 5.94 -10.64 -5.08
N ASN A 112 6.94 -11.52 -5.06
CA ASN A 112 7.73 -11.82 -6.25
C ASN A 112 7.07 -12.93 -7.11
N THR A 113 5.76 -12.85 -7.33
CA THR A 113 5.01 -13.87 -8.12
C THR A 113 5.59 -14.05 -9.52
N ALA A 114 6.17 -13.00 -10.10
CA ALA A 114 6.87 -13.04 -11.38
C ALA A 114 8.02 -14.06 -11.41
N LEU A 115 8.70 -14.30 -10.28
CA LEU A 115 9.77 -15.30 -10.18
C LEU A 115 9.26 -16.73 -10.40
N PHE A 116 7.99 -17.01 -10.07
CA PHE A 116 7.37 -18.31 -10.29
C PHE A 116 6.70 -18.41 -11.65
N VAL A 117 6.00 -17.34 -12.06
CA VAL A 117 5.29 -17.29 -13.35
C VAL A 117 6.27 -17.37 -14.51
N PHE A 118 7.43 -16.71 -14.43
CA PHE A 118 8.36 -16.64 -15.55
C PHE A 118 8.96 -18.00 -15.93
N PRO A 119 9.56 -18.80 -15.02
CA PRO A 119 10.02 -20.15 -15.34
C PRO A 119 8.90 -21.07 -15.81
N LEU A 120 7.70 -20.93 -15.24
CA LEU A 120 6.54 -21.72 -15.67
C LEU A 120 6.15 -21.39 -17.11
N CYS A 121 6.11 -20.11 -17.49
CA CYS A 121 5.87 -19.69 -18.87
C CYS A 121 6.93 -20.24 -19.84
N VAL A 122 8.21 -20.16 -19.47
CA VAL A 122 9.32 -20.70 -20.28
C VAL A 122 9.21 -22.22 -20.42
N LEU A 123 8.87 -22.93 -19.34
CA LEU A 123 8.68 -24.37 -19.35
C LEU A 123 7.47 -24.77 -20.22
N LEU A 124 6.34 -24.09 -20.11
CA LEU A 124 5.18 -24.37 -20.94
C LEU A 124 5.46 -24.07 -22.42
N ALA A 125 6.16 -22.97 -22.72
CA ALA A 125 6.61 -22.68 -24.08
C ALA A 125 7.55 -23.77 -24.63
N PHE A 126 8.48 -24.27 -23.80
CA PHE A 126 9.34 -25.41 -24.15
C PHE A 126 8.53 -26.64 -24.53
N LEU A 127 7.56 -27.02 -23.69
CA LEU A 127 6.76 -28.23 -23.88
C LEU A 127 5.89 -28.13 -25.14
N VAL A 128 5.28 -26.97 -25.39
CA VAL A 128 4.49 -26.73 -26.61
C VAL A 128 5.36 -26.84 -27.86
N LEU A 129 6.55 -26.22 -27.86
CA LEU A 129 7.49 -26.32 -28.98
C LEU A 129 8.04 -27.74 -29.16
N ALA A 130 8.30 -28.45 -28.07
CA ALA A 130 8.77 -29.84 -28.12
C ALA A 130 7.72 -30.76 -28.72
N ALA A 131 6.45 -30.58 -28.34
CA ALA A 131 5.33 -31.29 -28.92
C ALA A 131 5.13 -30.94 -30.41
N GLN A 132 5.27 -29.67 -30.78
CA GLN A 132 5.10 -29.21 -32.16
C GLN A 132 6.21 -29.69 -33.10
N TYR A 133 7.46 -29.69 -32.66
CA TYR A 133 8.61 -30.11 -33.46
C TYR A 133 8.92 -31.60 -33.37
N GLU A 134 8.22 -32.33 -32.50
CA GLU A 134 8.48 -33.74 -32.16
C GLU A 134 9.93 -33.98 -31.72
N SER A 135 10.56 -32.97 -31.12
CA SER A 135 11.99 -32.97 -30.81
C SER A 135 12.27 -32.12 -29.59
N TRP A 136 13.16 -32.62 -28.73
CA TRP A 136 13.60 -31.92 -27.51
C TRP A 136 14.75 -30.94 -27.78
N SER A 137 15.48 -31.11 -28.88
CA SER A 137 16.69 -30.34 -29.19
C SER A 137 16.37 -28.99 -29.83
N LEU A 138 15.41 -28.95 -30.76
CA LEU A 138 15.02 -27.72 -31.48
C LEU A 138 14.42 -26.64 -30.55
N PRO A 139 13.52 -26.97 -29.60
CA PRO A 139 12.98 -25.99 -28.65
C PRO A 139 14.05 -25.42 -27.71
N LEU A 140 15.08 -26.21 -27.39
CA LEU A 140 16.15 -25.75 -26.51
C LEU A 140 16.97 -24.64 -27.17
N ALA A 141 17.21 -24.74 -28.48
CA ALA A 141 17.84 -23.68 -29.27
C ALA A 141 17.01 -22.39 -29.26
N VAL A 142 15.68 -22.50 -29.34
CA VAL A 142 14.76 -21.34 -29.24
C VAL A 142 14.83 -20.69 -27.86
N ILE A 143 14.82 -21.48 -26.78
CA ILE A 143 14.80 -20.94 -25.41
C ILE A 143 16.14 -20.31 -25.01
N LEU A 144 17.25 -20.74 -25.59
CA LEU A 144 18.56 -20.16 -25.29
C LEU A 144 18.66 -18.67 -25.67
N ILE A 145 17.74 -18.16 -26.49
CA ILE A 145 17.67 -16.73 -26.82
C ILE A 145 17.07 -15.90 -25.67
N VAL A 146 16.26 -16.52 -24.80
CA VAL A 146 15.50 -15.85 -23.72
C VAL A 146 16.42 -15.19 -22.67
N PRO A 147 17.48 -15.85 -22.17
CA PRO A 147 18.43 -15.20 -21.26
C PRO A 147 19.12 -13.98 -21.89
N MET A 148 19.45 -14.05 -23.18
CA MET A 148 20.10 -12.95 -23.90
C MET A 148 19.16 -11.75 -24.09
N THR A 149 17.89 -12.01 -24.40
CA THR A 149 16.90 -10.94 -24.56
C THR A 149 16.57 -10.26 -23.24
N LEU A 150 16.44 -11.02 -22.15
CA LEU A 150 16.30 -10.50 -20.79
C LEU A 150 17.49 -9.64 -20.39
N LEU A 151 18.72 -10.11 -20.63
CA LEU A 151 19.93 -9.36 -20.31
C LEU A 151 19.93 -8.00 -20.99
N SER A 152 19.62 -7.96 -22.30
CA SER A 152 19.55 -6.71 -23.06
C SER A 152 18.44 -5.79 -22.55
N ALA A 153 17.26 -6.34 -22.23
CA ALA A 153 16.12 -5.55 -21.79
C ALA A 153 16.35 -4.95 -20.39
N ILE A 154 16.86 -5.74 -19.45
CA ILE A 154 17.23 -5.28 -18.10
C ILE A 154 18.33 -4.23 -18.17
N THR A 155 19.34 -4.42 -19.02
CA THR A 155 20.39 -3.42 -19.23
C THR A 155 19.80 -2.10 -19.74
N GLY A 156 18.84 -2.15 -20.66
CA GLY A 156 18.11 -0.97 -21.13
C GLY A 156 17.32 -0.25 -20.04
N VAL A 157 16.63 -1.01 -19.17
CA VAL A 157 15.89 -0.48 -18.02
C VAL A 157 16.82 0.23 -17.03
N ILE A 158 17.98 -0.39 -16.74
CA ILE A 158 19.00 0.18 -15.85
C ILE A 158 19.56 1.49 -16.43
N LEU A 159 19.87 1.51 -17.73
CA LEU A 159 20.39 2.72 -18.40
C LEU A 159 19.34 3.85 -18.47
N ALA A 160 18.05 3.50 -18.56
CA ALA A 160 16.96 4.46 -18.49
C ALA A 160 16.68 4.98 -17.08
N GLY A 161 17.33 4.43 -16.04
CA GLY A 161 17.08 4.78 -14.64
C GLY A 161 15.67 4.42 -14.16
N SER A 162 15.03 3.44 -14.81
CA SER A 162 13.67 3.00 -14.46
C SER A 162 13.71 1.82 -13.51
N ASP A 163 12.69 1.72 -12.65
CA ASP A 163 12.53 0.59 -11.74
C ASP A 163 12.00 -0.66 -12.43
N ASN A 164 12.36 -1.83 -11.89
CA ASN A 164 11.73 -3.10 -12.27
C ASN A 164 10.36 -3.22 -11.61
N ASN A 165 9.36 -2.64 -12.26
CA ASN A 165 7.96 -2.66 -11.84
C ASN A 165 7.11 -3.67 -12.65
N ILE A 166 5.82 -3.80 -12.30
CA ILE A 166 4.89 -4.72 -12.96
C ILE A 166 4.78 -4.47 -14.47
N PHE A 167 4.78 -3.21 -14.91
CA PHE A 167 4.76 -2.88 -16.35
C PHE A 167 6.02 -3.36 -17.07
N THR A 168 7.18 -3.19 -16.45
CA THR A 168 8.46 -3.68 -16.96
C THR A 168 8.43 -5.21 -17.08
N GLN A 169 7.90 -5.91 -16.08
CA GLN A 169 7.77 -7.37 -16.11
C GLN A 169 6.83 -7.87 -17.22
N ILE A 170 5.68 -7.23 -17.41
CA ILE A 170 4.78 -7.55 -18.53
C ILE A 170 5.49 -7.29 -19.87
N GLY A 171 6.21 -6.18 -19.98
CA GLY A 171 7.03 -5.87 -21.15
C GLY A 171 8.09 -6.94 -21.44
N LEU A 172 8.78 -7.43 -20.42
CA LEU A 172 9.76 -8.52 -20.55
C LEU A 172 9.10 -9.81 -21.06
N ILE A 173 7.92 -10.18 -20.55
CA ILE A 173 7.18 -11.36 -21.01
C ILE A 173 6.79 -11.23 -22.50
N VAL A 174 6.29 -10.06 -22.90
CA VAL A 174 5.94 -9.79 -24.31
C VAL A 174 7.19 -9.83 -25.20
N LEU A 175 8.29 -9.24 -24.75
CA LEU A 175 9.55 -9.20 -25.48
C LEU A 175 10.12 -10.61 -25.67
N VAL A 176 10.02 -11.47 -24.66
CA VAL A 176 10.37 -12.89 -24.77
C VAL A 176 9.51 -13.60 -25.82
N GLY A 177 8.19 -13.36 -25.83
CA GLY A 177 7.31 -13.92 -26.87
C GLY A 177 7.67 -13.48 -28.29
N LEU A 178 7.98 -12.19 -28.48
CA LEU A 178 8.44 -11.66 -29.77
C LEU A 178 9.80 -12.23 -30.20
N ALA A 179 10.74 -12.35 -29.26
CA ALA A 179 12.04 -12.95 -29.52
C ALA A 179 11.92 -14.44 -29.90
N CYS A 180 11.08 -15.18 -29.17
CA CYS A 180 10.78 -16.58 -29.47
C CYS A 180 10.15 -16.73 -30.85
N LYS A 181 9.21 -15.88 -31.26
CA LYS A 181 8.64 -15.91 -32.62
C LYS A 181 9.71 -15.82 -33.70
N ASN A 182 10.68 -14.91 -33.54
CA ASN A 182 11.76 -14.77 -34.50
C ASN A 182 12.70 -15.98 -34.48
N ALA A 183 13.01 -16.52 -33.29
CA ALA A 183 13.82 -17.72 -33.16
C ALA A 183 13.15 -18.96 -33.76
N ILE A 184 11.83 -19.12 -33.58
CA ILE A 184 11.01 -20.18 -34.20
C ILE A 184 11.14 -20.14 -35.73
N LEU A 185 10.98 -18.97 -36.35
CA LEU A 185 11.11 -18.82 -37.81
C LEU A 185 12.50 -19.23 -38.33
N ILE A 186 13.56 -18.88 -37.60
CA ILE A 186 14.93 -19.25 -37.97
C ILE A 186 15.15 -20.76 -37.84
N VAL A 187 14.68 -21.35 -36.74
CA VAL A 187 14.84 -22.78 -36.46
C VAL A 187 14.01 -23.62 -37.43
N GLU A 188 12.80 -23.19 -37.78
CA GLU A 188 11.94 -23.84 -38.77
C GLU A 188 12.58 -23.81 -40.16
N PHE A 189 13.06 -22.65 -40.62
CA PHE A 189 13.76 -22.54 -41.89
C PHE A 189 15.05 -23.37 -41.95
N ALA A 190 15.73 -23.55 -40.81
CA ALA A 190 16.92 -24.39 -40.71
C ALA A 190 16.60 -25.90 -40.68
N LYS A 191 15.37 -26.29 -40.30
CA LYS A 191 14.90 -27.69 -40.28
C LYS A 191 14.42 -28.14 -41.66
N ASP A 192 13.77 -27.26 -42.42
CA ASP A 192 13.21 -27.56 -43.74
C ASP A 192 14.25 -27.64 -44.88
N LYS A 193 15.53 -27.40 -44.56
CA LYS A 193 16.69 -27.59 -45.45
C LYS A 193 17.46 -28.86 -45.09
#